data_AF-A0A4U5QUI3-F1
#
_entry.id   AF-A0A4U5QUI3-F1
#
_cell.length_a   1.000
_cell.length_b   1.000
_cell.length_c   1.000
_cell.angle_alpha   90.00
_cell.angle_beta   90.00
_cell.angle_gamma   90.00
#
_symmetry.space_group_name_H-M   'P 1'
#
loop_
_entity.id
_entity.type
_entity.pdbx_description
1 polymer ?
#
loop_
_entity_poly.entity_id
_entity_poly.type
_entity_poly.pdbx_seq_one_letter_code
_entity_poly.pdbx_strand_id
1 'polypeptide(L)'
;MSCFGCCEEDDVQKAGDNGGPYAVKSSAGHVGNYHASETAPRGTQAVKIQPIEVPAISVDELKEVTVNFGTDSLIGEGSYGRVYYGVLKSGQDAAIKKLDASKQPDDEFLAQVSMVSRLKHENFVQLLGYCVDGGSRVLAYEFASNGSLHDILHGRKGVKGAQPGPSLVTWATPKLSEDKVKQCVDARLQGECPLKAVAKMAAVAALCVQYEADFRPNMSIVVKALQPLLNARPGPAGESVGM
;
A
#
# COMPACT_ATOMS: atom_id res chain seq x y z
N MET A 1 11.78 -1.73 2.76
CA MET A 1 13.11 -1.37 2.24
C MET A 1 12.97 -1.22 0.73
N SER A 2 13.41 -0.07 0.21
CA SER A 2 13.71 0.33 -1.19
C SER A 2 13.49 -0.71 -2.31
N CYS A 3 12.95 -0.39 -3.49
CA CYS A 3 13.29 0.67 -4.46
C CYS A 3 12.06 0.94 -5.37
N PHE A 4 11.69 2.18 -5.70
CA PHE A 4 12.18 3.02 -6.80
C PHE A 4 12.35 2.33 -8.17
N GLY A 5 11.47 2.72 -9.10
CA GLY A 5 11.81 3.14 -10.46
C GLY A 5 11.97 2.06 -11.52
N CYS A 6 11.12 2.12 -12.56
CA CYS A 6 11.52 1.97 -13.96
C CYS A 6 10.45 2.65 -14.82
N CYS A 7 10.78 3.83 -15.34
CA CYS A 7 10.17 4.34 -16.57
C CYS A 7 10.78 3.55 -17.74
N GLU A 8 9.96 3.24 -18.73
CA GLU A 8 10.35 2.58 -19.97
C GLU A 8 11.18 3.53 -20.84
N GLU A 9 12.25 3.02 -21.46
CA GLU A 9 12.81 3.57 -22.69
C GLU A 9 13.15 2.40 -23.64
N ASP A 10 12.77 2.61 -24.90
CA ASP A 10 12.72 1.67 -26.02
C ASP A 10 14.06 1.11 -26.53
N ASP A 11 13.93 -0.03 -27.22
CA ASP A 11 14.91 -0.82 -27.97
C ASP A 11 15.80 -0.04 -28.98
N VAL A 12 17.09 -0.42 -29.07
CA VAL A 12 17.82 -0.65 -30.35
C VAL A 12 18.93 -1.70 -30.14
N GLN A 13 18.96 -2.70 -31.03
CA GLN A 13 19.89 -3.85 -31.11
C GLN A 13 21.36 -3.51 -31.41
N LYS A 14 22.31 -4.40 -31.01
CA LYS A 14 23.04 -5.35 -31.90
C LYS A 14 24.38 -5.92 -31.34
N ALA A 15 24.42 -7.25 -31.25
CA ALA A 15 25.47 -8.27 -31.48
C ALA A 15 26.99 -8.10 -31.16
N GLY A 16 27.56 -9.22 -30.67
CA GLY A 16 28.99 -9.59 -30.60
C GLY A 16 29.34 -10.11 -29.18
N ASP A 17 30.09 -11.17 -28.91
CA ASP A 17 30.91 -12.11 -29.67
C ASP A 17 31.28 -13.29 -28.72
N ASN A 18 31.73 -14.38 -29.35
CA ASN A 18 32.38 -15.63 -28.93
C ASN A 18 33.01 -15.84 -27.53
N GLY A 19 33.03 -17.12 -27.14
CA GLY A 19 34.26 -17.78 -26.65
C GLY A 19 34.15 -18.64 -25.37
N GLY A 20 34.19 -19.98 -25.51
CA GLY A 20 34.44 -20.92 -24.38
C GLY A 20 35.93 -20.98 -23.99
N PRO A 21 36.52 -22.12 -23.56
CA PRO A 21 35.97 -23.30 -22.87
C PRO A 21 36.92 -23.94 -21.80
N TYR A 22 36.48 -25.01 -21.10
CA TYR A 22 37.27 -26.02 -20.32
C TYR A 22 38.03 -25.51 -19.04
N ALA A 23 38.38 -26.29 -18.01
CA ALA A 23 38.57 -27.72 -17.86
C ALA A 23 38.46 -28.19 -16.40
N VAL A 24 38.10 -29.46 -16.27
CA VAL A 24 38.13 -30.34 -15.10
C VAL A 24 39.57 -30.59 -14.63
N LYS A 25 39.79 -30.70 -13.30
CA LYS A 25 40.82 -31.56 -12.72
C LYS A 25 40.32 -32.27 -11.46
N SER A 26 40.26 -33.59 -11.55
CA SER A 26 40.17 -34.52 -10.42
C SER A 26 41.57 -34.87 -9.92
N SER A 27 41.70 -35.08 -8.61
CA SER A 27 42.71 -35.98 -8.04
C SER A 27 42.20 -36.54 -6.72
N ALA A 28 42.47 -37.83 -6.53
CA ALA A 28 41.80 -38.76 -5.65
C ALA A 28 42.42 -38.92 -4.26
N GLY A 29 41.61 -39.43 -3.33
CA GLY A 29 42.04 -40.34 -2.26
C GLY A 29 41.69 -39.90 -0.84
N HIS A 30 40.71 -40.54 -0.19
CA HIS A 30 40.95 -41.48 0.92
C HIS A 30 39.64 -42.14 1.38
N VAL A 31 39.73 -43.42 1.74
CA VAL A 31 38.62 -44.29 2.16
C VAL A 31 38.21 -43.96 3.60
N GLY A 32 36.93 -43.69 3.82
CA GLY A 32 36.35 -43.46 5.14
C GLY A 32 34.88 -43.89 5.16
N ASN A 33 34.64 -45.07 5.70
CA ASN A 33 33.32 -45.67 5.87
C ASN A 33 32.64 -45.05 7.11
N TYR A 34 31.69 -44.14 6.93
CA TYR A 34 30.83 -43.65 8.00
C TYR A 34 29.37 -43.60 7.53
N HIS A 35 28.52 -44.14 8.40
CA HIS A 35 27.10 -44.40 8.21
C HIS A 35 26.32 -43.27 7.55
N ALA A 36 25.49 -43.64 6.56
CA ALA A 36 24.40 -42.82 6.08
C ALA A 36 23.47 -42.48 7.25
N SER A 37 23.45 -41.22 7.67
CA SER A 37 22.30 -40.68 8.37
C SER A 37 21.23 -40.46 7.32
N GLU A 38 20.30 -41.41 7.26
CA GLU A 38 18.97 -41.23 6.67
C GLU A 38 18.40 -39.91 7.19
N THR A 39 18.32 -38.92 6.30
CA THR A 39 17.56 -37.70 6.57
C THR A 39 16.10 -38.11 6.49
N ALA A 40 15.50 -38.27 7.67
CA ALA A 40 14.08 -38.54 7.82
C ALA A 40 13.26 -37.55 6.97
N PRO A 41 12.21 -38.01 6.26
CA PRO A 41 11.31 -37.12 5.57
C PRO A 41 10.71 -36.17 6.62
N ARG A 42 10.92 -34.87 6.44
CA ARG A 42 10.21 -33.85 7.22
C ARG A 42 8.72 -34.10 6.99
N GLY A 43 8.08 -34.67 8.00
CA GLY A 43 6.66 -34.95 7.96
C GLY A 43 5.90 -33.71 7.56
N THR A 44 5.03 -33.85 6.56
CA THR A 44 4.01 -32.87 6.23
C THR A 44 3.18 -32.68 7.49
N GLN A 45 3.51 -31.64 8.27
CA GLN A 45 2.67 -31.25 9.39
C GLN A 45 1.37 -30.79 8.76
N ALA A 46 0.34 -31.63 8.84
CA ALA A 46 -1.00 -31.29 8.38
C ALA A 46 -1.43 -30.03 9.16
N VAL A 47 -1.33 -28.88 8.51
CA VAL A 47 -1.82 -27.63 9.06
C VAL A 47 -3.31 -27.86 9.30
N LYS A 48 -3.74 -27.90 10.56
CA LYS A 48 -5.17 -27.91 10.90
C LYS A 48 -5.74 -26.56 10.47
N ILE A 49 -6.26 -26.50 9.24
CA ILE A 49 -6.91 -25.32 8.70
C ILE A 49 -8.19 -25.10 9.52
N GLN A 50 -8.24 -24.00 10.27
CA GLN A 50 -9.47 -23.57 10.91
C GLN A 50 -10.51 -23.20 9.83
N PRO A 51 -11.81 -23.33 10.09
CA PRO A 51 -12.83 -22.97 9.10
C PRO A 51 -12.68 -21.53 8.60
N ILE A 52 -13.01 -21.30 7.33
CA ILE A 52 -13.06 -19.96 6.74
C ILE A 52 -14.36 -19.29 7.22
N GLU A 53 -14.28 -18.09 7.79
CA GLU A 53 -15.41 -17.37 8.41
C GLU A 53 -16.17 -16.45 7.43
N VAL A 54 -16.02 -16.69 6.13
CA VAL A 54 -16.69 -15.93 5.05
C VAL A 54 -17.20 -16.89 3.98
N PRO A 55 -18.28 -16.56 3.26
CA PRO A 55 -18.84 -17.44 2.24
C PRO A 55 -17.89 -17.62 1.04
N ALA A 56 -17.96 -18.81 0.44
CA ALA A 56 -17.47 -19.02 -0.92
C ALA A 56 -18.48 -18.38 -1.91
N ILE A 57 -17.96 -17.61 -2.86
CA ILE A 57 -18.73 -16.93 -3.90
C ILE A 57 -18.50 -17.68 -5.22
N SER A 58 -19.57 -17.97 -5.94
CA SER A 58 -19.46 -18.62 -7.25
C SER A 58 -18.72 -17.71 -8.26
N VAL A 59 -17.94 -18.32 -9.16
CA VAL A 59 -17.28 -17.55 -10.23
C VAL A 59 -18.29 -16.85 -11.13
N ASP A 60 -19.48 -17.43 -11.31
CA ASP A 60 -20.54 -16.88 -12.17
C ASP A 60 -21.11 -15.60 -11.58
N GLU A 61 -21.34 -15.55 -10.27
CA GLU A 61 -21.70 -14.30 -9.58
C GLU A 61 -20.60 -13.25 -9.74
N LEU A 62 -19.33 -13.62 -9.53
CA LEU A 62 -18.23 -12.67 -9.69
C LEU A 62 -18.12 -12.14 -11.11
N LYS A 63 -18.33 -12.99 -12.12
CA LYS A 63 -18.39 -12.57 -13.53
C LYS A 63 -19.59 -11.66 -13.80
N GLU A 64 -20.76 -11.97 -13.26
CA GLU A 64 -21.97 -11.17 -13.41
C GLU A 64 -21.74 -9.74 -12.88
N VAL A 65 -21.27 -9.59 -11.65
CA VAL A 65 -21.12 -8.28 -10.99
C VAL A 65 -19.93 -7.46 -11.51
N THR A 66 -18.97 -8.10 -12.18
CA THR A 66 -17.79 -7.43 -12.77
C THR A 66 -17.86 -7.29 -14.29
N VAL A 67 -18.98 -7.69 -14.92
CA VAL A 67 -19.11 -7.73 -16.40
C VAL A 67 -17.97 -8.56 -17.01
N ASN A 68 -17.85 -9.80 -16.53
CA ASN A 68 -16.81 -10.77 -16.87
C ASN A 68 -15.38 -10.25 -16.65
N PHE A 69 -15.14 -9.59 -15.52
CA PHE A 69 -13.86 -8.91 -15.21
C PHE A 69 -13.48 -7.89 -16.30
N GLY A 70 -14.47 -7.14 -16.77
CA GLY A 70 -14.31 -6.15 -17.85
C GLY A 70 -13.52 -4.92 -17.41
N THR A 71 -13.03 -4.16 -18.40
CA THR A 71 -12.31 -2.91 -18.14
C THR A 71 -13.18 -1.84 -17.47
N ASP A 72 -14.50 -1.90 -17.65
CA ASP A 72 -15.44 -0.95 -17.06
C ASP A 72 -15.51 -1.05 -15.53
N SER A 73 -15.39 -2.26 -14.99
CA SER A 73 -15.34 -2.51 -13.55
C SER A 73 -13.93 -2.44 -12.98
N LEU A 74 -12.87 -2.40 -13.80
CA LEU A 74 -11.47 -2.32 -13.34
C LEU A 74 -11.22 -1.02 -12.56
N ILE A 75 -10.76 -1.16 -11.31
CA ILE A 75 -10.45 -0.05 -10.41
C ILE A 75 -8.98 -0.01 -9.98
N GLY A 76 -8.21 -1.06 -10.24
CA GLY A 76 -6.78 -1.06 -9.97
C GLY A 76 -6.07 -2.29 -10.51
N GLU A 77 -4.76 -2.16 -10.73
CA GLU A 77 -3.87 -3.24 -11.11
C GLU A 77 -2.66 -3.20 -10.18
N GLY A 78 -2.29 -4.35 -9.64
CA GLY A 78 -1.11 -4.51 -8.80
C GLY A 78 -0.26 -5.67 -9.28
N SER A 79 0.87 -5.90 -8.63
CA SER A 79 1.81 -6.98 -8.99
C SER A 79 1.29 -8.41 -8.74
N TYR A 80 0.09 -8.55 -8.18
CA TYR A 80 -0.52 -9.82 -7.79
C TYR A 80 -1.94 -9.95 -8.34
N GLY A 81 -2.21 -9.28 -9.45
CA GLY A 81 -3.49 -9.31 -10.15
C GLY A 81 -4.24 -8.00 -10.15
N ARG A 82 -5.52 -8.10 -10.52
CA ARG A 82 -6.38 -6.97 -10.84
C ARG A 82 -7.53 -6.86 -9.87
N VAL A 83 -7.96 -5.62 -9.62
CA VAL A 83 -9.03 -5.29 -8.70
C VAL A 83 -10.17 -4.65 -9.49
N TYR A 84 -11.36 -5.21 -9.32
CA TYR A 84 -12.59 -4.77 -9.96
C TYR A 84 -13.58 -4.31 -8.90
N TYR A 85 -14.39 -3.32 -9.22
CA TYR A 85 -15.56 -2.95 -8.44
C TYR A 85 -16.74 -3.83 -8.83
N GLY A 86 -17.56 -4.20 -7.85
CA GLY A 86 -18.84 -4.86 -8.08
C GLY A 86 -19.71 -4.84 -6.83
N VAL A 87 -21.01 -4.99 -7.02
CA VAL A 87 -21.98 -5.12 -5.92
C VAL A 87 -22.34 -6.59 -5.80
N LEU A 88 -21.99 -7.23 -4.69
CA LEU A 88 -22.29 -8.65 -4.44
C LEU A 88 -23.80 -8.88 -4.38
N LYS A 89 -24.27 -10.13 -4.50
CA LYS A 89 -25.71 -10.46 -4.34
C LYS A 89 -26.27 -10.10 -2.96
N SER A 90 -25.40 -9.93 -1.95
CA SER A 90 -25.76 -9.40 -0.64
C SER A 90 -26.12 -7.91 -0.65
N GLY A 91 -25.87 -7.20 -1.74
CA GLY A 91 -26.03 -5.75 -1.86
C GLY A 91 -24.82 -4.94 -1.36
N GLN A 92 -23.74 -5.61 -0.94
CA GLN A 92 -22.53 -4.94 -0.44
C GLN A 92 -21.60 -4.57 -1.60
N ASP A 93 -21.11 -3.33 -1.58
CA ASP A 93 -20.03 -2.88 -2.46
C ASP A 93 -18.73 -3.63 -2.14
N ALA A 94 -18.09 -4.17 -3.17
CA ALA A 94 -16.88 -4.98 -3.01
C ALA A 94 -15.75 -4.57 -3.97
N ALA A 95 -14.52 -4.66 -3.45
CA ALA A 95 -13.29 -4.71 -4.22
C ALA A 95 -12.94 -6.19 -4.51
N ILE A 96 -13.21 -6.61 -5.74
CA ILE A 96 -13.05 -7.98 -6.23
C ILE A 96 -11.64 -8.11 -6.82
N LYS A 97 -10.72 -8.68 -6.04
CA LYS A 97 -9.33 -8.91 -6.43
C LYS A 97 -9.18 -10.29 -7.06
N LYS A 98 -9.04 -10.32 -8.38
CA LYS A 98 -8.68 -11.52 -9.14
C LYS A 98 -7.16 -11.66 -9.13
N LEU A 99 -6.66 -12.74 -8.54
CA LEU A 99 -5.23 -12.99 -8.44
C LEU A 99 -4.69 -13.54 -9.76
N ASP A 100 -3.44 -13.21 -10.05
CA ASP A 100 -2.71 -13.83 -11.16
C ASP A 100 -2.47 -15.31 -10.88
N ALA A 101 -2.25 -16.08 -11.95
CA ALA A 101 -1.93 -17.49 -11.85
C ALA A 101 -0.67 -17.69 -10.99
N SER A 102 -0.73 -18.60 -10.01
CA SER A 102 0.40 -18.93 -9.15
C SER A 102 0.60 -20.44 -9.05
N LYS A 103 1.83 -20.85 -8.72
CA LYS A 103 2.18 -22.27 -8.51
C LYS A 103 1.85 -22.78 -7.10
N GLN A 104 1.34 -21.90 -6.23
CA GLN A 104 0.98 -22.24 -4.86
C GLN A 104 -0.20 -23.24 -4.89
N PRO A 105 -0.19 -24.33 -4.10
CA PRO A 105 -1.33 -25.25 -3.96
C PRO A 105 -2.60 -24.58 -3.42
N ASP A 106 -3.78 -25.08 -3.79
CA ASP A 106 -5.06 -24.53 -3.29
C ASP A 106 -5.20 -24.66 -1.76
N ASP A 107 -4.71 -25.75 -1.15
CA ASP A 107 -4.78 -25.93 0.30
C ASP A 107 -3.97 -24.87 1.07
N GLU A 108 -2.79 -24.50 0.57
CA GLU A 108 -1.97 -23.44 1.14
C GLU A 108 -2.65 -22.07 0.99
N PHE A 109 -3.30 -21.84 -0.16
CA PHE A 109 -4.08 -20.64 -0.40
C PHE A 109 -5.29 -20.56 0.54
N LEU A 110 -6.05 -21.64 0.68
CA LEU A 110 -7.21 -21.71 1.57
C LEU A 110 -6.82 -21.57 3.04
N ALA A 111 -5.64 -22.04 3.45
CA ALA A 111 -5.11 -21.76 4.78
C ALA A 111 -4.88 -20.25 5.03
N GLN A 112 -4.36 -19.53 4.03
CA GLN A 112 -4.19 -18.08 4.10
C GLN A 112 -5.55 -17.36 4.11
N VAL A 113 -6.49 -17.77 3.26
CA VAL A 113 -7.86 -17.22 3.24
C VAL A 113 -8.54 -17.44 4.59
N SER A 114 -8.37 -18.62 5.18
CA SER A 114 -8.85 -18.93 6.54
C SER A 114 -8.30 -17.92 7.55
N MET A 115 -6.99 -17.67 7.55
CA MET A 115 -6.38 -16.68 8.45
C MET A 115 -6.96 -15.27 8.24
N VAL A 116 -7.07 -14.81 6.99
CA VAL A 116 -7.56 -13.46 6.65
C VAL A 116 -9.05 -13.31 6.98
N SER A 117 -9.86 -14.36 6.79
CA SER A 117 -11.32 -14.32 7.06
C SER A 117 -11.67 -13.99 8.52
N ARG A 118 -10.74 -14.26 9.45
CA ARG A 118 -10.90 -13.99 10.89
C ARG A 118 -10.38 -12.62 11.31
N LEU A 119 -9.74 -11.87 10.42
CA LEU A 119 -9.27 -10.52 10.72
C LEU A 119 -10.46 -9.56 10.64
N LYS A 120 -10.99 -9.19 11.81
CA LYS A 120 -12.12 -8.26 11.98
C LYS A 120 -11.67 -7.08 12.84
N HIS A 121 -11.47 -5.92 12.23
CA HIS A 121 -11.02 -4.72 12.92
C HIS A 121 -11.35 -3.46 12.11
N GLU A 122 -11.71 -2.36 12.76
CA GLU A 122 -12.15 -1.11 12.10
C GLU A 122 -11.12 -0.49 11.13
N ASN A 123 -9.84 -0.82 11.31
CA ASN A 123 -8.73 -0.32 10.49
C ASN A 123 -8.19 -1.36 9.49
N PHE A 124 -8.87 -2.50 9.32
CA PHE A 124 -8.50 -3.54 8.35
C PHE A 124 -9.63 -3.73 7.36
N VAL A 125 -9.29 -3.78 6.07
CA VAL A 125 -10.26 -4.06 5.01
C VAL A 125 -10.71 -5.52 5.13
N GLN A 126 -11.96 -5.70 5.51
CA GLN A 126 -12.65 -6.96 5.75
C GLN A 126 -12.78 -7.77 4.47
N LEU A 127 -12.41 -9.06 4.55
CA LEU A 127 -12.76 -10.04 3.53
C LEU A 127 -14.26 -10.35 3.64
N LEU A 128 -14.98 -10.22 2.53
CA LEU A 128 -16.42 -10.50 2.41
C LEU A 128 -16.68 -11.90 1.84
N GLY A 129 -15.76 -12.42 1.04
CA GLY A 129 -15.85 -13.76 0.48
C GLY A 129 -14.68 -14.11 -0.44
N TYR A 130 -14.67 -15.34 -0.94
CA TYR A 130 -13.59 -15.87 -1.76
C TYR A 130 -14.11 -16.82 -2.84
N CYS A 131 -13.33 -17.03 -3.89
CA CYS A 131 -13.60 -18.01 -4.94
C CYS A 131 -12.32 -18.75 -5.29
N VAL A 132 -12.42 -20.08 -5.39
CA VAL A 132 -11.40 -20.95 -5.98
C VAL A 132 -12.14 -21.84 -6.98
N ASP A 133 -11.91 -21.62 -8.27
CA ASP A 133 -12.56 -22.39 -9.33
C ASP A 133 -11.65 -22.52 -10.56
N GLY A 134 -11.33 -23.75 -10.96
CA GLY A 134 -10.57 -24.04 -12.18
C GLY A 134 -9.21 -23.32 -12.28
N GLY A 135 -8.55 -23.03 -11.15
CA GLY A 135 -7.31 -22.25 -11.08
C GLY A 135 -7.49 -20.73 -11.00
N SER A 136 -8.73 -20.22 -11.11
CA SER A 136 -9.07 -18.83 -10.82
C SER A 136 -9.24 -18.63 -9.32
N ARG A 137 -8.44 -17.72 -8.74
CA ARG A 137 -8.53 -17.33 -7.34
C ARG A 137 -8.97 -15.88 -7.24
N VAL A 138 -10.05 -15.65 -6.51
CA VAL A 138 -10.63 -14.32 -6.35
C VAL A 138 -10.94 -14.08 -4.88
N LEU A 139 -10.67 -12.85 -4.42
CA LEU A 139 -10.98 -12.39 -3.08
C LEU A 139 -11.89 -11.16 -3.19
N ALA A 140 -13.03 -11.19 -2.51
CA ALA A 140 -13.93 -10.04 -2.43
C ALA A 140 -13.72 -9.37 -1.07
N TYR A 141 -13.26 -8.12 -1.09
CA TYR A 141 -13.08 -7.28 0.08
C TYR A 141 -14.13 -6.18 0.13
N GLU A 142 -14.37 -5.61 1.30
CA GLU A 142 -15.16 -4.38 1.39
C GLU A 142 -14.55 -3.25 0.57
N PHE A 143 -15.41 -2.47 -0.07
CA PHE A 143 -14.99 -1.39 -0.95
C PHE A 143 -14.71 -0.09 -0.17
N ALA A 144 -13.47 0.38 -0.25
CA ALA A 144 -13.08 1.68 0.28
C ALA A 144 -13.45 2.80 -0.70
N SER A 145 -14.58 3.47 -0.46
CA SER A 145 -15.15 4.49 -1.36
C SER A 145 -14.22 5.69 -1.63
N ASN A 146 -13.28 5.97 -0.72
CA ASN A 146 -12.32 7.06 -0.84
C ASN A 146 -11.01 6.65 -1.53
N GLY A 147 -10.92 5.42 -2.03
CA GLY A 147 -9.72 4.89 -2.67
C GLY A 147 -8.57 4.68 -1.68
N SER A 148 -7.34 4.65 -2.20
CA SER A 148 -6.14 4.48 -1.37
C SER A 148 -5.65 5.82 -0.82
N LEU A 149 -4.90 5.78 0.29
CA LEU A 149 -4.20 6.95 0.81
C LEU A 149 -3.30 7.60 -0.26
N HIS A 150 -2.68 6.77 -1.11
CA HIS A 150 -1.83 7.23 -2.20
C HIS A 150 -2.60 8.09 -3.21
N ASP A 151 -3.83 7.70 -3.54
CA ASP A 151 -4.69 8.46 -4.46
C ASP A 151 -5.03 9.83 -3.88
N ILE A 152 -5.40 9.86 -2.59
CA ILE A 152 -5.72 11.09 -1.85
C ILE A 152 -4.52 12.02 -1.77
N LEU A 153 -3.34 11.50 -1.41
CA LEU A 153 -2.13 12.32 -1.24
C LEU A 153 -1.68 12.95 -2.56
N HIS A 154 -1.85 12.24 -3.67
CA HIS A 154 -1.34 12.68 -4.98
C HIS A 154 -2.42 13.23 -5.91
N GLY A 155 -3.66 13.39 -5.44
CA GLY A 155 -4.77 13.94 -6.24
C GLY A 155 -5.10 13.10 -7.47
N ARG A 156 -4.84 11.79 -7.43
CA ARG A 156 -5.31 10.88 -8.48
C ARG A 156 -6.77 10.61 -8.23
N LYS A 157 -7.56 10.46 -9.29
CA LYS A 157 -8.83 9.74 -9.16
C LYS A 157 -8.47 8.38 -8.58
N GLY A 158 -9.05 8.02 -7.44
CA GLY A 158 -8.93 6.68 -6.90
C GLY A 158 -9.66 5.68 -7.81
N VAL A 159 -10.45 4.82 -7.20
CA VAL A 159 -11.32 3.87 -7.90
C VAL A 159 -12.34 4.57 -8.82
N LYS A 160 -12.75 3.94 -9.94
CA LYS A 160 -13.80 4.48 -10.83
C LYS A 160 -15.06 4.82 -10.02
N GLY A 161 -15.56 6.04 -10.16
CA GLY A 161 -16.71 6.54 -9.39
C GLY A 161 -16.35 7.29 -8.10
N ALA A 162 -15.11 7.19 -7.61
CA ALA A 162 -14.64 8.06 -6.53
C ALA A 162 -14.62 9.51 -7.03
N GLN A 163 -15.21 10.40 -6.23
CA GLN A 163 -15.09 11.83 -6.48
C GLN A 163 -13.60 12.19 -6.40
N PRO A 164 -13.02 12.91 -7.38
CA PRO A 164 -11.66 13.41 -7.24
C PRO A 164 -11.61 14.31 -6.01
N GLY A 165 -11.05 13.80 -4.92
CA GLY A 165 -10.71 14.61 -3.78
C GLY A 165 -9.60 15.59 -4.20
N PRO A 166 -9.59 16.82 -3.69
CA PRO A 166 -8.42 17.69 -3.84
C PRO A 166 -7.19 16.93 -3.31
N SER A 167 -6.06 16.99 -4.03
CA SER A 167 -4.79 16.50 -3.48
C SER A 167 -4.56 17.09 -2.08
N LEU A 168 -3.77 16.43 -1.23
CA LEU A 168 -3.47 16.98 0.09
C LEU A 168 -2.97 18.43 0.00
N VAL A 169 -2.17 18.74 -1.01
CA VAL A 169 -1.70 20.10 -1.30
C VAL A 169 -2.87 21.02 -1.65
N THR A 170 -3.73 20.63 -2.61
CA THR A 170 -4.91 21.41 -3.01
C THR A 170 -5.87 21.68 -1.85
N TRP A 171 -6.03 20.71 -0.94
CA TRP A 171 -6.85 20.85 0.26
C TRP A 171 -6.18 21.73 1.33
N ALA A 172 -4.88 21.56 1.55
CA ALA A 172 -4.15 22.23 2.62
C ALA A 172 -3.85 23.70 2.30
N THR A 173 -3.47 24.02 1.06
CA THR A 173 -3.07 25.37 0.62
C THR A 173 -4.02 26.48 1.07
N PRO A 174 -5.36 26.41 0.88
CA PRO A 174 -6.27 27.46 1.35
C PRO A 174 -6.37 27.58 2.89
N LYS A 175 -5.84 26.62 3.63
CA LYS A 175 -5.81 26.58 5.10
C LYS A 175 -4.44 26.92 5.69
N LEU A 176 -3.37 27.00 4.89
CA LEU A 176 -2.01 27.36 5.34
C LEU A 176 -1.84 28.88 5.62
N SER A 177 -2.90 29.68 5.50
CA SER A 177 -2.91 31.09 5.95
C SER A 177 -2.94 31.20 7.49
N GLU A 178 -2.34 32.26 8.04
CA GLU A 178 -2.21 32.50 9.49
C GLU A 178 -3.54 32.34 10.26
N ASP A 179 -4.65 32.80 9.70
CA ASP A 179 -5.98 32.75 10.35
C ASP A 179 -6.64 31.35 10.32
N LYS A 180 -6.27 30.49 9.38
CA LYS A 180 -6.92 29.20 9.13
C LYS A 180 -6.08 28.01 9.56
N VAL A 181 -4.80 28.22 9.86
CA VAL A 181 -3.84 27.15 10.15
C VAL A 181 -4.25 26.25 11.32
N LYS A 182 -5.04 26.79 12.26
CA LYS A 182 -5.63 26.01 13.37
C LYS A 182 -6.45 24.81 12.90
N GLN A 183 -7.09 24.91 11.73
CA GLN A 183 -7.89 23.86 11.14
C GLN A 183 -7.06 22.69 10.57
N CYS A 184 -5.74 22.88 10.44
CA CYS A 184 -4.80 21.87 9.97
C CYS A 184 -4.07 21.14 11.10
N VAL A 185 -4.23 21.59 12.35
CA VAL A 185 -3.57 21.00 13.51
C VAL A 185 -4.37 19.79 13.98
N ASP A 186 -3.68 18.66 14.20
CA ASP A 186 -4.30 17.47 14.77
C ASP A 186 -4.90 17.80 16.15
N ALA A 187 -6.20 17.58 16.31
CA ALA A 187 -6.93 17.86 17.55
C ALA A 187 -6.39 17.07 18.76
N ARG A 188 -5.73 15.93 18.53
CA ARG A 188 -5.11 15.11 19.58
C ARG A 188 -3.87 15.75 20.19
N LEU A 189 -3.33 16.81 19.59
CA LEU A 189 -2.23 17.59 20.17
C LEU A 189 -2.68 18.49 21.34
N GLN A 190 -3.97 18.47 21.72
CA GLN A 190 -4.52 19.07 22.96
C GLN A 190 -4.09 20.53 23.25
N GLY A 191 -3.74 21.31 22.23
CA GLY A 191 -3.29 22.69 22.40
C GLY A 191 -1.81 22.85 22.77
N GLU A 192 -1.02 21.78 22.81
CA GLU A 192 0.43 21.80 23.04
C GLU A 192 1.21 22.42 21.86
N CYS A 193 0.53 22.81 20.79
CA CYS A 193 1.16 23.36 19.60
C CYS A 193 1.09 24.90 19.60
N PRO A 194 2.22 25.62 19.77
CA PRO A 194 2.22 27.07 19.76
C PRO A 194 1.77 27.58 18.39
N LEU A 195 0.61 28.23 18.33
CA LEU A 195 -0.04 28.66 17.09
C LEU A 195 0.85 29.55 16.20
N LYS A 196 1.71 30.37 16.82
CA LYS A 196 2.70 31.18 16.10
C LYS A 196 3.77 30.33 15.42
N ALA A 197 4.19 29.23 16.03
CA ALA A 197 5.13 28.29 15.44
C ALA A 197 4.47 27.51 14.29
N VAL A 198 3.21 27.10 14.48
CA VAL A 198 2.40 26.44 13.44
C VAL A 198 2.21 27.35 12.23
N ALA A 199 1.85 28.62 12.43
CA ALA A 199 1.68 29.58 11.34
C ALA A 199 2.97 29.78 10.53
N LYS A 200 4.12 29.89 11.22
CA LYS A 200 5.43 29.96 10.54
C LYS A 200 5.75 28.70 9.76
N MET A 201 5.51 27.52 10.33
CA MET A 201 5.71 26.25 9.64
C MET A 201 4.81 26.11 8.41
N ALA A 202 3.55 26.52 8.52
CA ALA A 202 2.59 26.51 7.41
C ALA A 202 2.97 27.46 6.28
N ALA A 203 3.48 28.66 6.60
CA ALA A 203 3.98 29.59 5.60
C ALA A 203 5.17 29.01 4.82
N VAL A 204 6.13 28.37 5.51
CA VAL A 204 7.24 27.67 4.86
C VAL A 204 6.73 26.53 3.98
N ALA A 205 5.81 25.71 4.49
CA ALA A 205 5.20 24.62 3.72
C ALA A 205 4.49 25.13 2.46
N ALA A 206 3.75 26.24 2.55
CA ALA A 206 3.07 26.86 1.41
C ALA A 206 4.04 27.30 0.31
N LEU A 207 5.22 27.81 0.67
CA LEU A 207 6.28 28.15 -0.29
C LEU A 207 6.87 26.89 -0.95
N CYS A 208 7.03 25.79 -0.20
CA CYS A 208 7.60 24.54 -0.71
C CYS A 208 6.69 23.82 -1.71
N VAL A 209 5.37 24.00 -1.60
CA VAL A 209 4.37 23.30 -2.44
C VAL A 209 3.84 24.15 -3.59
N GLN A 210 4.49 25.28 -3.91
CA GLN A 210 4.11 26.10 -5.06
C GLN A 210 4.16 25.31 -6.38
N TYR A 211 3.27 25.65 -7.31
CA TYR A 211 3.14 24.93 -8.58
C TYR A 211 4.42 25.05 -9.41
N GLU A 212 4.93 26.27 -9.58
CA GLU A 212 6.16 26.55 -10.32
C GLU A 212 7.38 26.23 -9.45
N ALA A 213 8.31 25.43 -10.01
CA ALA A 213 9.52 25.03 -9.29
C ALA A 213 10.42 26.21 -8.92
N ASP A 214 10.42 27.27 -9.75
CA ASP A 214 11.30 28.43 -9.59
C ASP A 214 10.94 29.30 -8.37
N PHE A 215 9.69 29.24 -7.90
CA PHE A 215 9.26 29.96 -6.69
C PHE A 215 9.47 29.16 -5.41
N ARG A 216 9.86 27.88 -5.52
CA ARG A 216 10.10 27.04 -4.34
C ARG A 216 11.47 27.38 -3.73
N PRO A 217 11.54 27.54 -2.40
CA PRO A 217 12.82 27.78 -1.73
C PRO A 217 13.71 26.54 -1.83
N ASN A 218 15.02 26.76 -1.97
CA ASN A 218 15.99 25.67 -1.76
C ASN A 218 16.04 25.29 -0.27
N MET A 219 16.62 24.11 0.03
CA MET A 219 16.72 23.60 1.40
C MET A 219 17.45 24.53 2.37
N SER A 220 18.42 25.33 1.91
CA SER A 220 19.11 26.31 2.77
C SER A 220 18.15 27.39 3.28
N ILE A 221 17.27 27.88 2.42
CA ILE A 221 16.24 28.87 2.78
C ILE A 221 15.23 28.24 3.75
N VAL A 222 14.77 27.01 3.47
CA VAL A 222 13.84 26.27 4.34
C VAL A 222 14.41 26.10 5.74
N VAL A 223 15.66 25.64 5.86
CA VAL A 223 16.34 25.45 7.16
C VAL A 223 16.46 26.77 7.90
N LYS A 224 16.90 27.84 7.24
CA LYS A 224 17.00 29.18 7.85
C LYS A 224 15.65 29.69 8.36
N ALA A 225 14.57 29.45 7.62
CA ALA A 225 13.24 29.86 8.02
C ALA A 225 12.69 29.05 9.22
N LEU A 226 13.05 27.77 9.33
CA LEU A 226 12.61 26.88 10.42
C LEU A 226 13.48 26.98 11.69
N GLN A 227 14.75 27.41 11.58
CA GLN A 227 15.69 27.51 12.71
C GLN A 227 15.14 28.21 13.96
N PRO A 228 14.38 29.33 13.87
CA PRO A 228 13.83 29.99 15.05
C PRO A 228 12.81 29.14 15.81
N LEU A 229 12.17 28.18 15.15
CA LEU A 229 11.18 27.29 15.78
C LEU A 229 11.84 26.22 16.64
N LEU A 230 13.03 25.75 16.24
CA LEU A 230 13.80 24.76 17.00
C LEU A 230 14.41 25.34 18.27
N ASN A 231 14.72 26.64 18.25
CA ASN A 231 15.36 27.34 19.36
C ASN A 231 14.36 27.96 20.34
N ALA A 232 13.05 27.85 20.06
CA ALA A 232 12.00 28.36 20.94
C ALA A 232 11.86 27.46 22.18
N ARG A 233 12.27 27.95 23.36
CA ARG A 233 11.99 27.27 24.63
C ARG A 233 10.47 27.23 24.88
N PRO A 234 9.94 26.17 25.51
CA PRO A 234 8.59 26.21 26.07
C PRO A 234 8.56 27.36 27.08
N GLY A 235 7.71 28.37 26.84
CA GLY A 235 7.43 29.39 27.85
C GLY A 235 6.70 28.75 29.04
N PRO A 236 6.81 29.31 30.25
CA PRO A 236 6.14 28.77 31.42
C PRO A 236 4.62 28.79 31.19
N ALA A 237 3.97 27.66 31.50
CA ALA A 237 2.53 27.55 31.57
C ALA A 237 1.98 28.65 32.50
N GLY A 238 0.89 29.30 32.06
CA GLY A 238 0.46 30.60 32.56
C GLY A 238 0.38 30.74 34.07
N GLU A 239 0.90 31.87 34.57
CA GLU A 239 0.38 32.46 35.79
C GLU A 239 -1.06 32.89 35.54
N SER A 240 -1.97 32.22 36.25
CA SER A 240 -3.30 32.71 36.56
C SER A 240 -3.20 34.07 37.23
N VAL A 241 -3.52 35.14 36.51
CA VAL A 241 -3.85 36.42 37.14
C VAL A 241 -5.26 36.27 37.70
N GLY A 242 -5.31 35.92 38.98
CA GLY A 242 -6.49 36.03 39.82
C GLY A 242 -6.58 37.44 40.41
N MET A 243 -7.82 37.93 40.47
CA MET A 243 -8.35 39.18 41.06
C MET A 243 -7.88 40.51 40.47
#